data_AF-A0A7Y0H9J9-F1
#
_entry.id   AF-A0A7Y0H9J9-F1
#
_cell.length_a   1.000
_cell.length_b   1.000
_cell.length_c   1.000
_cell.angle_alpha   90.00
_cell.angle_beta   90.00
_cell.angle_gamma   90.00
#
_symmetry.space_group_name_H-M   'P 1'
#
loop_
_entity.id
_entity.type
_entity.pdbx_description
1 polymer ?
#
loop_
_entity_poly.entity_id
_entity_poly.type
_entity_poly.pdbx_seq_one_letter_code
_entity_poly.pdbx_strand_id
1 'polypeptide(L)'
;MNIRFSYMYRDAGNFKNWCEIVFSNPRNMPLKNLSVMVKLALLDEMYFDAFAVGVPDLFFDDYEEDLDHDWHEFERLEQVDSPPTDRQERTIETFILKLTEKKLK
;
A
#
# COMPACT_ATOMS: atom_id res chain seq x y z
N MET A 1 5.05 -4.56 -18.06
CA MET A 1 4.06 -4.96 -17.05
C MET A 1 4.00 -3.90 -15.97
N ASN A 2 2.80 -3.60 -15.47
CA ASN A 2 2.57 -2.73 -14.34
C ASN A 2 2.69 -3.52 -13.03
N ILE A 3 2.64 -2.82 -11.90
CA ILE A 3 2.80 -3.43 -10.57
C ILE A 3 1.52 -3.21 -9.78
N ARG A 4 0.87 -4.30 -9.39
CA ARG A 4 -0.23 -4.29 -8.43
C ARG A 4 0.36 -4.29 -7.02
N PHE A 5 -0.09 -3.34 -6.21
CA PHE A 5 0.14 -3.27 -4.77
C PHE A 5 -1.17 -3.63 -4.07
N SER A 6 -1.17 -4.72 -3.30
CA SER A 6 -2.34 -5.17 -2.52
C SER A 6 -2.09 -4.91 -1.04
N TYR A 7 -3.12 -4.43 -0.35
CA TYR A 7 -3.09 -4.15 1.08
C TYR A 7 -4.49 -4.30 1.67
N MET A 8 -4.56 -4.30 3.00
CA MET A 8 -5.81 -4.37 3.73
C MET A 8 -5.83 -3.45 4.95
N TYR A 9 -7.04 -3.23 5.45
CA TYR A 9 -7.30 -2.71 6.79
C TYR A 9 -7.96 -3.79 7.64
N ARG A 10 -7.64 -3.81 8.93
CA ARG A 10 -8.25 -4.71 9.91
C ARG A 10 -8.69 -3.90 11.13
N ASP A 11 -9.95 -4.08 11.54
CA ASP A 11 -10.49 -3.47 12.75
C ASP A 11 -10.15 -4.29 14.01
N ALA A 12 -10.51 -3.78 15.18
CA ALA A 12 -10.36 -4.48 16.46
C ALA A 12 -11.10 -5.83 16.53
N GLY A 13 -12.17 -5.98 15.76
CA GLY A 13 -12.96 -7.21 15.59
C GLY A 13 -12.34 -8.24 14.63
N ASN A 14 -11.19 -7.93 14.01
CA ASN A 14 -10.49 -8.73 13.00
C ASN A 14 -11.24 -8.89 11.65
N PHE A 15 -12.25 -8.05 11.37
CA PHE A 15 -12.83 -7.89 10.04
C PHE A 15 -11.85 -7.18 9.11
N LYS A 16 -11.95 -7.45 7.80
CA LYS A 16 -10.95 -7.01 6.81
C LYS A 16 -11.56 -6.37 5.59
N ASN A 17 -11.07 -5.18 5.24
CA ASN A 17 -11.30 -4.55 3.94
C ASN A 17 -10.03 -4.60 3.10
N TRP A 18 -10.17 -4.89 1.81
CA TRP A 18 -9.05 -5.11 0.89
C TRP A 18 -9.04 -4.09 -0.24
N CYS A 19 -7.84 -3.74 -0.69
CA CYS A 19 -7.67 -2.90 -1.86
C CYS A 19 -6.46 -3.30 -2.69
N GLU A 20 -6.53 -3.00 -3.98
CA GLU A 20 -5.46 -3.22 -4.93
C GLU A 20 -5.31 -1.98 -5.81
N ILE A 21 -4.08 -1.51 -5.96
CA ILE A 21 -3.74 -0.37 -6.82
C ILE A 21 -2.68 -0.80 -7.81
N VAL A 22 -2.92 -0.52 -9.09
CA VAL A 22 -1.96 -0.80 -10.16
C VAL A 22 -1.18 0.48 -10.45
N PHE A 23 0.14 0.42 -10.22
CA PHE A 23 1.08 1.48 -10.54
C PHE A 23 1.82 1.18 -11.84
N SER A 24 2.15 2.21 -12.60
CA SER A 24 3.02 2.06 -13.76
C SER A 24 4.45 1.67 -13.31
N ASN A 25 5.14 0.86 -14.12
CA ASN A 25 6.54 0.48 -13.89
C ASN A 25 7.39 0.74 -15.15
N PRO A 26 7.59 2.02 -15.52
CA PRO A 26 8.24 2.39 -16.77
C PRO A 26 9.71 1.98 -16.82
N ARG A 27 10.38 1.85 -15.66
CA ARG A 27 11.77 1.40 -15.58
C ARG A 27 11.91 -0.12 -15.60
N ASN A 28 10.79 -0.85 -15.71
CA ASN A 28 10.71 -2.30 -15.73
C ASN A 28 11.51 -2.95 -14.59
N MET A 29 11.39 -2.38 -13.38
CA MET A 29 12.14 -2.88 -12.24
C MET A 29 11.69 -4.30 -11.87
N PRO A 30 12.63 -5.19 -11.50
CA PRO A 30 12.29 -6.54 -11.07
C PRO A 30 11.37 -6.53 -9.85
N LEU A 31 10.34 -7.38 -9.85
CA LEU A 31 9.38 -7.50 -8.75
C LEU A 31 10.09 -7.77 -7.41
N LYS A 32 11.12 -8.62 -7.41
CA LYS A 32 11.92 -8.92 -6.22
C LYS A 32 12.54 -7.68 -5.58
N ASN A 33 13.08 -6.78 -6.40
CA ASN A 33 13.72 -5.55 -5.90
C ASN A 33 12.65 -4.60 -5.33
N LEU A 34 11.52 -4.47 -6.05
CA LEU A 34 10.37 -3.70 -5.59
C LEU A 34 9.85 -4.19 -4.24
N SER A 35 9.69 -5.50 -4.07
CA SER A 35 9.23 -6.09 -2.80
C SER A 35 10.18 -5.78 -1.64
N VAL A 36 11.50 -5.84 -1.86
CA VAL A 36 12.48 -5.45 -0.83
C VAL A 36 12.35 -3.98 -0.47
N MET A 37 12.23 -3.10 -1.47
CA MET A 37 12.11 -1.65 -1.23
C MET A 37 10.82 -1.28 -0.50
N VAL A 38 9.68 -1.91 -0.87
CA VAL A 38 8.42 -1.73 -0.15
C VAL A 38 8.60 -2.13 1.31
N LYS A 39 9.08 -3.35 1.59
CA LYS A 39 9.25 -3.83 2.98
C LYS A 39 10.13 -2.90 3.82
N LEU A 40 11.23 -2.40 3.26
CA LEU A 40 12.10 -1.46 3.98
C LEU A 40 11.42 -0.10 4.23
N ALA A 41 10.44 0.29 3.42
CA ALA A 41 9.67 1.53 3.56
C ALA A 41 8.51 1.42 4.58
N LEU A 42 8.17 0.21 5.04
CA LEU A 42 7.09 -0.06 5.99
C LEU A 42 7.60 -0.17 7.43
N LEU A 43 6.71 0.05 8.40
CA LEU A 43 6.95 -0.31 9.80
C LEU A 43 6.80 -1.83 9.95
N ASP A 44 7.78 -2.46 10.59
CA ASP A 44 7.85 -3.93 10.74
C ASP A 44 7.64 -4.70 9.43
N GLU A 45 8.09 -4.12 8.30
CA GLU A 45 7.92 -4.65 6.94
C GLU A 45 6.46 -4.85 6.48
N MET A 46 5.49 -4.34 7.25
CA MET A 46 4.07 -4.66 7.09
C MET A 46 3.18 -3.42 7.10
N TYR A 47 3.41 -2.47 7.99
CA TYR A 47 2.45 -1.41 8.28
C TYR A 47 2.79 -0.07 7.60
N PHE A 48 1.76 0.64 7.15
CA PHE A 48 1.83 2.01 6.67
C PHE A 48 0.53 2.77 6.94
N ASP A 49 0.57 4.09 6.77
CA ASP A 49 -0.62 4.95 6.82
C ASP A 49 -1.09 5.23 5.38
N ALA A 50 -2.24 4.67 5.00
CA ALA A 50 -2.80 4.83 3.65
C ALA A 50 -3.11 6.30 3.32
N PHE A 51 -3.65 7.05 4.28
CA PHE A 51 -3.99 8.45 4.10
C PHE A 51 -2.73 9.28 3.83
N ALA A 52 -1.67 9.09 4.63
CA ALA A 52 -0.40 9.81 4.48
C ALA A 52 0.29 9.56 3.14
N VAL A 53 0.13 8.36 2.58
CA VAL A 53 0.67 8.01 1.25
C VAL A 53 -0.31 8.24 0.11
N GLY A 54 -1.52 8.73 0.39
CA GLY A 54 -2.52 9.10 -0.61
C GLY A 54 -3.08 7.91 -1.38
N VAL A 55 -3.43 6.84 -0.66
CA VAL A 55 -4.22 5.70 -1.16
C VAL A 55 -5.47 5.52 -0.29
N PRO A 56 -6.52 4.81 -0.75
CA PRO A 56 -7.73 4.59 0.06
C PRO A 56 -7.44 3.99 1.44
N ASP A 57 -8.10 4.49 2.47
CA ASP A 57 -7.93 4.11 3.88
C ASP A 57 -8.76 2.91 4.33
N LEU A 58 -9.72 2.41 3.55
CA LEU A 58 -10.40 1.14 3.81
C LEU A 58 -11.03 0.97 5.20
N PHE A 59 -11.19 2.05 5.97
CA PHE A 59 -11.80 2.00 7.30
C PHE A 59 -13.25 1.56 7.18
N PHE A 60 -13.76 0.94 8.24
CA PHE A 60 -15.19 0.61 8.34
C PHE A 60 -15.99 1.84 8.73
N ASP A 61 -17.28 1.86 8.38
CA ASP A 61 -18.18 2.95 8.77
C ASP A 61 -18.32 3.05 10.30
N ASP A 62 -18.19 1.93 11.00
CA ASP A 62 -18.25 1.81 12.47
C ASP A 62 -16.85 1.88 13.12
N TYR A 63 -15.96 2.77 12.65
CA TYR A 63 -14.62 2.95 13.21
C TYR A 63 -14.68 3.41 14.68
N GLU A 64 -14.05 2.65 15.58
CA GLU A 64 -13.99 2.92 17.02
C GLU A 64 -12.61 3.46 17.41
N GLU A 65 -12.46 4.79 17.54
CA GLU A 65 -11.18 5.49 17.85
C GLU A 65 -10.38 4.90 19.03
N ASP A 66 -11.07 4.32 20.03
CA ASP A 66 -10.44 3.74 21.22
C ASP A 66 -9.87 2.33 21.01
N LEU A 67 -10.31 1.61 19.97
CA LEU A 67 -9.97 0.21 19.71
C LEU A 67 -9.26 0.02 18.37
N ASP A 68 -9.60 0.84 17.38
CA ASP A 68 -9.05 0.78 16.03
C ASP A 68 -7.74 1.56 15.91
N HIS A 69 -6.86 1.07 15.04
CA HIS A 69 -5.63 1.77 14.67
C HIS A 69 -5.75 2.34 13.26
N ASP A 70 -4.91 3.32 12.93
CA ASP A 70 -4.91 3.96 11.60
C ASP A 70 -4.08 3.23 10.54
N TRP A 71 -3.50 2.08 10.90
CA TRP A 71 -2.51 1.41 10.05
C TRP A 71 -3.12 0.41 9.08
N HIS A 72 -2.50 0.34 7.91
CA HIS A 72 -2.79 -0.60 6.84
C HIS A 72 -1.72 -1.65 6.73
N GLU A 73 -2.13 -2.87 6.45
CA GLU A 73 -1.25 -4.03 6.27
C GLU A 73 -0.95 -4.22 4.78
N PHE A 74 0.33 -4.11 4.41
CA PHE A 74 0.83 -4.53 3.12
C PHE A 74 0.75 -6.04 2.98
N GLU A 75 0.22 -6.50 1.85
CA GLU A 75 0.04 -7.92 1.57
C GLU A 75 1.06 -8.43 0.55
N ARG A 76 1.06 -7.86 -0.67
CA ARG A 76 1.94 -8.33 -1.74
C ARG A 76 2.09 -7.33 -2.88
N LEU A 77 3.11 -7.58 -3.69
CA LEU A 77 3.26 -7.03 -5.04
C LEU A 77 3.07 -8.12 -6.10
N GLU A 78 2.45 -7.77 -7.22
CA GLU A 78 2.32 -8.64 -8.39
C GLU A 78 2.63 -7.88 -9.69
N GLN A 79 3.20 -8.56 -10.68
CA GLN A 79 3.30 -8.03 -12.04
C GLN A 79 2.00 -8.30 -12.79
N VAL A 80 1.48 -7.28 -13.48
CA VAL A 80 0.19 -7.35 -14.18
C VAL A 80 0.23 -6.63 -15.52
N ASP A 81 -0.62 -7.04 -16.46
CA ASP A 81 -0.78 -6.38 -17.76
C ASP A 81 -1.92 -5.36 -17.77
N SER A 82 -2.73 -5.30 -16.70
CA SER A 82 -3.80 -4.32 -16.55
C SER A 82 -3.24 -2.89 -16.51
N PRO A 83 -4.00 -1.89 -17.01
CA PRO A 83 -3.57 -0.49 -16.97
C PRO A 83 -3.42 0.02 -15.52
N PRO A 84 -2.62 1.08 -15.29
CA PRO A 84 -2.52 1.71 -13.98
C PRO A 84 -3.88 2.22 -13.48
N THR A 85 -4.16 2.06 -12.19
CA THR A 85 -5.40 2.50 -11.53
C THR A 85 -5.16 3.56 -10.46
N ASP A 86 -3.89 3.91 -10.20
CA ASP A 86 -3.55 5.00 -9.27
C ASP A 86 -4.12 6.32 -9.75
N ARG A 87 -4.99 6.94 -8.94
CA ARG A 87 -5.68 8.21 -9.27
C ARG A 87 -4.73 9.40 -9.40
N GLN A 88 -3.53 9.29 -8.83
CA GLN A 88 -2.48 10.31 -8.93
C GLN A 88 -1.49 10.03 -10.07
N GLU A 89 -1.73 8.99 -10.88
CA GLU A 89 -0.89 8.59 -12.02
C GLU A 89 0.59 8.35 -11.66
N ARG A 90 0.87 7.94 -10.42
CA ARG A 90 2.23 7.70 -9.95
C ARG A 90 2.81 6.43 -10.56
N THR A 91 4.13 6.41 -10.66
CA THR A 91 4.88 5.17 -10.88
C THR A 91 5.07 4.44 -9.55
N ILE A 92 5.40 3.15 -9.62
CA ILE A 92 5.69 2.35 -8.43
C ILE A 92 6.87 2.93 -7.63
N GLU A 93 7.86 3.52 -8.29
CA GLU A 93 9.01 4.16 -7.65
C GLU A 93 8.60 5.41 -6.87
N THR A 94 7.79 6.28 -7.46
CA THR A 94 7.28 7.48 -6.79
C THR A 94 6.42 7.09 -5.58
N PHE A 95 5.62 6.02 -5.70
CA PHE A 95 4.84 5.50 -4.58
C PHE A 95 5.71 4.94 -3.45
N ILE A 96 6.75 4.15 -3.76
CA ILE A 96 7.70 3.63 -2.76
C ILE A 96 8.47 4.76 -2.06
N LEU A 97 8.85 5.81 -2.80
CA LEU A 97 9.46 6.99 -2.20
C LEU A 97 8.51 7.64 -1.19
N LYS A 98 7.22 7.75 -1.54
CA LYS A 98 6.20 8.28 -0.64
C LYS A 98 6.01 7.43 0.62
N LEU A 99 6.00 6.10 0.49
CA LEU A 99 6.00 5.18 1.64
C LEU A 99 7.21 5.45 2.56
N THR A 100 8.39 5.65 1.97
CA THR A 100 9.62 5.91 2.73
C THR A 100 9.56 7.25 3.47
N GLU A 101 9.06 8.31 2.82
CA GLU A 101 8.88 9.64 3.42
C GLU A 101 7.87 9.66 4.57
N LYS A 102 6.85 8.78 4.50
CA LYS A 102 5.75 8.68 5.45
C LYS A 102 5.85 7.45 6.35
N LYS A 103 7.03 6.85 6.42
CA LYS A 103 7.29 5.67 7.22
C LYS A 103 6.90 5.93 8.69
N LEU A 104 6.03 5.09 9.22
CA LEU A 104 5.66 5.08 10.64
C LEU A 104 6.91 4.82 11.51
N LYS A 105 6.96 5.44 12.68
CA LYS A 105 8.13 5.41 13.59
C LYS A 105 7.86 4.57 14.82
#